data_AF-A0A7K1A4N7-F1
#
_entry.id   AF-A0A7K1A4N7-F1
#
_cell.length_a   1.000
_cell.length_b   1.000
_cell.length_c   1.000
_cell.angle_alpha   90.00
_cell.angle_beta   90.00
_cell.angle_gamma   90.00
#
_symmetry.space_group_name_H-M   'P 1'
#
loop_
_entity.id
_entity.type
_entity.pdbx_description
1 polymer ?
#
loop_
_entity_poly.entity_id
_entity_poly.type
_entity_poly.pdbx_seq_one_letter_code
_entity_poly.pdbx_strand_id
1 'polypeptide(L)'
;MFNVGGGEIVVILLLALLLLGPEKLPETARKVGKFLAEVRRVTSGFEEEVRTAMDIGDARNVDAALDRMTDGPRLVAPVDPVMPSTPSGSPTPFVGDLSATRSENDDAASA
;
A
#
# COMPACT_ATOMS: atom_id res chain seq x y z
N MET A 1 15.09 -24.77 31.56
CA MET A 1 16.04 -25.91 31.61
C MET A 1 17.32 -25.62 30.81
N PHE A 2 17.89 -24.41 30.94
CA PHE A 2 19.23 -24.08 30.40
C PHE A 2 19.90 -23.18 31.43
N ASN A 3 20.54 -23.80 32.42
CA ASN A 3 21.42 -23.09 33.36
C ASN A 3 22.83 -23.10 32.76
N VAL A 4 23.03 -22.47 31.61
CA VAL A 4 24.37 -22.33 31.03
C VAL A 4 25.06 -21.16 31.72
N GLY A 5 25.90 -21.47 32.70
CA GLY A 5 26.78 -20.55 33.39
C GLY A 5 28.10 -20.33 32.65
N GLY A 6 28.90 -19.39 33.16
CA GLY A 6 30.20 -19.06 32.55
C GLY A 6 31.15 -20.25 32.43
N GLY A 7 31.09 -21.21 33.36
CA GLY A 7 31.90 -22.42 33.32
C GLY A 7 31.57 -23.35 32.14
N GLU A 8 30.28 -23.57 31.85
CA GLU A 8 29.87 -24.44 30.74
C GLU A 8 30.22 -23.85 29.38
N ILE A 9 30.14 -22.52 29.22
CA ILE A 9 30.59 -21.83 28.00
C ILE A 9 32.08 -22.07 27.75
N VAL A 10 32.92 -22.02 28.79
CA VAL A 10 34.37 -22.28 28.66
C VAL A 10 34.63 -23.72 28.23
N VAL A 11 33.92 -24.71 28.78
CA VAL A 11 34.07 -26.12 28.38
C VAL A 11 33.68 -26.31 26.91
N ILE A 12 32.56 -25.73 26.48
CA ILE A 12 32.12 -25.80 25.07
C ILE A 12 33.14 -25.13 24.15
N LEU A 13 33.67 -23.97 24.54
CA LEU A 13 34.74 -23.29 23.78
C LEU A 13 35.98 -24.17 23.67
N LEU A 14 36.43 -24.79 24.77
CA LEU A 14 37.59 -25.71 24.73
C LEU A 14 37.36 -26.89 23.77
N LEU A 15 36.17 -27.50 23.80
CA LEU A 15 35.83 -28.58 22.87
C LEU A 15 35.78 -28.08 21.43
N ALA A 16 35.18 -26.92 21.17
CA ALA A 16 35.13 -26.33 19.84
C ALA A 16 36.53 -25.96 19.33
N LEU A 17 37.41 -25.46 20.20
CA LEU A 17 38.82 -25.18 19.90
C LEU A 17 39.59 -26.47 19.58
N LEU A 18 39.26 -27.60 20.22
CA LEU A 18 39.91 -28.89 19.95
C LEU A 18 39.43 -29.52 18.64
N LEU A 19 38.12 -29.49 18.37
CA LEU A 19 37.53 -30.09 17.17
C LEU A 19 37.84 -29.28 15.91
N LEU A 20 37.68 -27.96 15.98
CA LEU A 20 37.80 -27.08 14.82
C LEU A 20 39.17 -26.39 14.77
N GLY A 21 39.78 -26.12 15.92
CA GLY A 21 41.05 -25.40 16.05
C GLY A 21 40.88 -23.95 16.52
N PRO A 22 41.86 -23.39 17.26
CA PRO A 22 41.82 -22.01 17.77
C PRO A 22 41.83 -20.94 16.68
N GLU A 23 42.44 -21.23 15.52
CA GLU A 23 42.44 -20.30 14.39
C GLU A 23 41.13 -20.34 13.59
N LYS A 24 40.47 -21.49 13.54
CA LYS A 24 39.30 -21.73 12.68
C LYS A 24 37.99 -21.28 13.29
N LEU A 25 37.87 -21.29 14.62
CA LEU A 25 36.72 -20.72 15.33
C LEU A 25 36.48 -19.23 15.00
N PRO A 26 37.47 -18.32 15.21
CA PRO A 26 37.29 -16.91 14.91
C PRO A 26 37.16 -16.65 13.40
N GLU A 27 37.85 -17.43 12.57
CA GLU A 27 37.71 -17.34 11.11
C GLU A 27 36.27 -17.66 10.67
N THR A 28 35.69 -18.74 11.19
CA THR A 28 34.32 -19.17 10.88
C THR A 28 33.28 -18.21 11.45
N ALA A 29 33.45 -17.76 12.70
CA ALA A 29 32.58 -16.76 13.31
C ALA A 29 32.56 -15.45 12.51
N ARG A 30 33.71 -14.99 11.99
CA ARG A 30 33.80 -13.81 11.11
C ARG A 30 33.06 -14.02 9.79
N LYS A 31 33.15 -15.21 9.17
CA LYS A 31 32.43 -15.54 7.93
C LYS A 31 30.92 -15.56 8.15
N VAL A 32 30.46 -16.25 9.19
CA VAL A 32 29.04 -16.30 9.57
C VAL A 32 28.52 -14.91 9.93
N GLY A 33 29.30 -14.14 10.70
CA GLY A 33 28.93 -12.77 11.07
C GLY A 33 28.79 -11.85 9.85
N LYS A 34 29.70 -11.94 8.87
CA LYS A 34 29.58 -11.20 7.61
C LYS A 34 28.33 -11.60 6.83
N PHE A 35 28.07 -12.90 6.69
CA PHE A 35 26.87 -13.40 6.03
C PHE A 35 25.60 -12.90 6.71
N LEU A 36 25.53 -12.99 8.04
CA LEU A 36 24.38 -12.52 8.80
C LEU A 36 24.19 -11.01 8.73
N ALA A 37 25.29 -10.24 8.69
CA ALA A 37 25.25 -8.79 8.49
C ALA A 37 24.74 -8.41 7.10
N GLU A 38 25.14 -9.15 6.07
CA GLU A 38 24.67 -8.95 4.70
C GLU A 38 23.19 -9.30 4.55
N VAL A 39 22.75 -10.44 5.11
CA VAL A 39 21.32 -10.80 5.18
C VAL A 39 20.54 -9.71 5.89
N ARG A 40 21.01 -9.23 7.05
CA ARG A 40 20.35 -8.14 7.79
C ARG A 40 20.24 -6.86 6.96
N ARG A 41 21.27 -6.50 6.20
CA ARG A 41 21.27 -5.31 5.34
C ARG A 41 20.26 -5.41 4.21
N VAL A 42 20.14 -6.59 3.59
CA VAL A 42 19.15 -6.85 2.55
C VAL A 42 17.73 -6.78 3.14
N THR A 43 17.51 -7.43 4.29
CA THR A 43 16.21 -7.37 4.98
C THR A 43 15.85 -5.94 5.39
N SER A 44 16.79 -5.15 5.93
CA SER A 44 16.51 -3.77 6.33
C SER A 44 16.21 -2.85 5.15
N GLY A 45 16.89 -3.05 4.01
CA GLY A 45 16.59 -2.28 2.79
C GLY A 45 15.20 -2.61 2.23
N PHE A 46 14.81 -3.88 2.28
CA PHE A 46 13.47 -4.32 1.88
C PHE A 46 12.38 -3.79 2.82
N GLU A 47 12.59 -3.82 4.14
CA GLU A 47 11.68 -3.22 5.11
C GLU A 47 11.47 -1.72 4.86
N GLU A 48 12.54 -0.98 4.51
CA GLU A 48 12.49 0.45 4.19
C GLU A 48 11.75 0.73 2.88
N GLU A 49 11.98 -0.08 1.84
CA GLU A 49 11.29 0.03 0.55
C GLU A 49 9.80 -0.30 0.67
N VAL A 50 9.45 -1.38 1.40
CA VAL A 50 8.05 -1.75 1.68
C VAL A 50 7.37 -0.69 2.52
N ARG A 51 8.04 -0.18 3.57
CA ARG A 51 7.50 0.90 4.38
C ARG A 51 7.28 2.16 3.55
N THR A 52 8.21 2.51 2.67
CA THR A 52 8.07 3.67 1.76
C THR A 52 6.91 3.48 0.79
N ALA A 53 6.76 2.28 0.20
CA ALA A 53 5.65 1.96 -0.70
C ALA A 53 4.28 1.99 0.01
N MET A 54 4.21 1.47 1.24
CA MET A 54 3.00 1.50 2.07
C MET A 54 2.66 2.92 2.55
N ASP A 55 3.66 3.71 2.96
CA ASP A 55 3.45 5.09 3.40
C ASP A 55 2.96 5.99 2.25
N ILE A 56 3.49 5.76 1.02
CA ILE A 56 3.01 6.45 -0.20
C ILE A 56 1.58 6.01 -0.57
N GLY A 57 1.20 4.75 -0.34
CA GLY A 57 -0.10 4.18 -0.70
C GLY A 57 -1.23 4.44 0.30
N ASP A 58 -0.91 4.48 1.60
CA ASP A 58 -1.91 4.53 2.67
C ASP A 58 -1.96 5.87 3.41
N ALA A 59 -0.86 6.60 3.63
CA ALA A 59 -0.90 7.80 4.49
C ALA A 59 -1.93 8.84 4.00
N ARG A 60 -2.02 9.05 2.68
CA ARG A 60 -2.99 9.99 2.08
C ARG A 60 -4.44 9.54 2.19
N ASN A 61 -4.67 8.23 2.18
CA ASN A 61 -6.02 7.64 2.23
C ASN A 61 -6.48 7.44 3.67
N VAL A 62 -5.57 7.12 4.58
CA VAL A 62 -5.79 6.94 6.02
C VAL A 62 -6.11 8.28 6.67
N ASP A 63 -5.34 9.34 6.39
CA ASP A 63 -5.65 10.69 6.90
C ASP A 63 -7.03 11.17 6.40
N ALA A 64 -7.33 10.96 5.11
CA ALA A 64 -8.61 11.33 4.51
C ALA A 64 -9.78 10.42 4.95
N ALA A 65 -9.51 9.23 5.48
CA ALA A 65 -10.50 8.32 6.06
C ALA A 65 -10.76 8.65 7.54
N LEU A 66 -9.71 8.96 8.30
CA LEU A 66 -9.82 9.41 9.70
C LEU A 66 -10.55 10.75 9.82
N ASP A 67 -10.29 11.68 8.89
CA ASP A 67 -10.98 12.97 8.82
C ASP A 67 -12.49 12.79 8.55
N ARG A 68 -12.84 11.87 7.64
CA ARG A 68 -14.24 11.52 7.33
C ARG A 68 -14.97 10.74 8.42
N MET A 69 -14.25 10.01 9.26
CA MET A 69 -14.83 9.34 10.44
C MET A 69 -15.04 10.30 11.60
N THR A 70 -14.25 11.38 11.68
CA THR A 70 -14.35 12.41 12.71
C THR A 70 -15.50 13.39 12.44
N ASP A 71 -15.84 13.61 11.16
CA ASP A 71 -16.97 14.44 10.74
C ASP A 71 -18.25 13.59 10.56
N GLY A 72 -18.79 13.07 11.68
CA GLY A 72 -20.02 12.26 11.69
C GLY A 72 -21.24 13.02 11.11
N PRO A 73 -22.16 12.34 10.38
CA PRO A 73 -23.27 13.00 9.72
C PRO A 73 -24.22 13.64 10.75
N ARG A 74 -24.21 14.96 10.81
CA ARG A 74 -25.22 15.73 11.55
C ARG A 74 -26.56 15.58 10.83
N LEU A 75 -27.39 14.66 11.33
CA LEU A 75 -28.82 14.59 11.03
C LEU A 75 -29.50 15.81 11.65
N VAL A 76 -29.31 17.00 11.06
CA VAL A 76 -30.21 18.12 11.29
C VAL A 76 -31.47 17.80 10.52
N ALA A 77 -32.45 17.19 11.19
CA ALA A 77 -33.79 17.05 10.64
C ALA A 77 -34.36 18.47 10.43
N PRO A 78 -34.64 18.90 9.18
CA PRO A 78 -35.42 20.09 8.95
C PRO A 78 -36.85 19.77 9.42
N VAL A 79 -37.36 20.56 10.35
CA VAL A 79 -38.75 20.50 10.80
C VAL A 79 -39.62 21.12 9.70
N ASP A 80 -40.52 20.33 9.10
CA ASP A 80 -41.56 20.79 8.17
C ASP A 80 -42.53 21.78 8.86
N PRO A 81 -43.06 22.82 8.19
CA PRO A 81 -44.29 22.59 7.39
C PRO A 81 -44.50 23.53 6.19
N VAL A 82 -45.13 23.01 5.11
CA VAL A 82 -46.29 23.59 4.40
C VAL A 82 -46.54 22.81 3.10
N MET A 83 -47.71 22.19 2.98
CA MET A 83 -48.38 21.83 1.71
C MET A 83 -49.43 22.95 1.47
N PRO A 84 -49.78 23.39 0.23
CA PRO A 84 -50.46 22.53 -0.74
C PRO A 84 -50.35 22.90 -2.25
N SER A 85 -50.83 21.97 -3.12
CA SER A 85 -51.48 22.17 -4.45
C SER A 85 -50.64 22.83 -5.58
N THR A 86 -50.45 22.26 -6.78
CA THR A 86 -51.44 21.74 -7.76
C THR A 86 -50.66 21.12 -8.94
N PRO A 87 -51.19 20.11 -9.65
CA PRO A 87 -50.52 19.46 -10.78
C PRO A 87 -50.70 20.20 -12.12
N SER A 88 -49.94 19.78 -13.13
CA SER A 88 -50.19 19.90 -14.58
C SER A 88 -49.42 21.00 -15.33
N GLY A 89 -48.76 20.57 -16.42
CA GLY A 89 -48.22 21.47 -17.43
C GLY A 89 -47.15 20.86 -18.33
N SER A 90 -47.46 19.79 -19.08
CA SER A 90 -46.70 19.50 -20.31
C SER A 90 -47.06 20.53 -21.37
N PRO A 91 -46.08 21.12 -22.04
CA PRO A 91 -46.13 21.12 -23.51
C PRO A 91 -44.76 20.92 -24.16
N THR A 92 -44.63 19.87 -24.99
CA THR A 92 -43.78 19.86 -26.19
C THR A 92 -44.47 20.68 -27.31
N PRO A 93 -43.88 21.01 -28.48
CA PRO A 93 -42.48 20.99 -28.97
C PRO A 93 -42.03 22.30 -29.70
N PHE A 94 -40.75 22.45 -30.09
CA PHE A 94 -40.26 23.42 -31.09
C PHE A 94 -38.93 22.88 -31.69
N VAL A 95 -38.88 22.25 -32.88
CA VAL A 95 -38.90 22.71 -34.30
C VAL A 95 -37.75 23.67 -34.69
N GLY A 96 -36.90 23.22 -35.64
CA GLY A 96 -35.90 24.02 -36.38
C GLY A 96 -34.48 23.82 -35.84
N ASP A 97 -33.56 23.19 -36.57
CA ASP A 97 -32.92 23.77 -37.76
C ASP A 97 -32.52 22.69 -38.78
N LEU A 98 -32.92 22.93 -40.03
CA LEU A 98 -32.48 22.28 -41.26
C LEU A 98 -31.45 23.22 -41.90
N SER A 99 -30.21 22.78 -42.10
CA SER A 99 -29.39 23.20 -43.26
C SER A 99 -28.03 22.49 -43.32
N ALA A 100 -27.96 21.55 -44.27
CA ALA A 100 -26.87 21.40 -45.23
C ALA A 100 -25.41 21.49 -44.74
N THR A 101 -24.75 20.33 -44.64
CA THR A 101 -23.59 20.05 -45.51
C THR A 101 -23.57 18.57 -45.87
N ARG A 102 -24.03 18.32 -47.08
CA ARG A 102 -23.74 17.15 -47.90
C ARG A 102 -22.30 17.28 -48.39
N SER A 103 -21.45 16.30 -48.09
CA SER A 103 -20.24 15.96 -48.85
C SER A 103 -19.77 14.60 -48.28
N GLU A 104 -20.22 13.50 -48.87
CA GLU A 104 -19.54 12.81 -49.97
C GLU A 104 -18.32 12.05 -49.43
N ASN A 105 -18.54 10.78 -49.09
CA ASN A 105 -17.48 9.81 -48.88
C ASN A 105 -17.94 8.49 -49.51
N ASP A 106 -18.23 8.59 -50.81
CA ASP A 106 -18.22 7.46 -51.74
C ASP A 106 -16.76 7.19 -52.08
N ASP A 107 -16.15 6.25 -51.38
CA ASP A 107 -14.97 5.53 -51.88
C ASP A 107 -15.20 4.05 -51.63
N ALA A 108 -16.16 3.52 -52.38
CA ALA A 108 -16.19 2.14 -52.75
C ALA A 108 -15.42 1.96 -54.06
N ALA A 109 -14.54 0.96 -54.06
CA ALA A 109 -14.11 0.21 -55.24
C ALA A 109 -13.18 0.92 -56.25
N SER A 110 -11.89 0.54 -56.20
CA SER A 110 -10.97 0.22 -57.31
C SER A 110 -9.57 0.09 -56.69
N ALA A 111 -8.76 -0.96 -56.82
CA ALA A 111 -8.67 -2.09 -57.73
C ALA A 111 -7.86 -3.22 -57.07
#